data_AF-A0A8C1L4X0-F1
#
_entry.id   AF-A0A8C1L4X0-F1
#
_cell.length_a   1.000
_cell.length_b   1.000
_cell.length_c   1.000
_cell.angle_alpha   90.00
_cell.angle_beta   90.00
_cell.angle_gamma   90.00
#
_symmetry.space_group_name_H-M   'P 1'
#
loop_
_entity.id
_entity.type
_entity.pdbx_description
1 polymer ?
#
loop_
_entity_poly.entity_id
_entity_poly.type
_entity_poly.pdbx_seq_one_letter_code
_entity_poly.pdbx_strand_id
1 'polypeptide(L)'
;MLLQVKEAKRTIKSPQVEKYSPDHDEKFWCYCCMLEMQKHVTDCNISVLYGGLLEHMSTPEHRTNTHKFWWDNKADPKLRNKFIVTEEETERFKSEVSKALEHFEEKEDVFIKQVKEQHRLEVLQSLSEVCFPGNLQAYPYLSICLFDEKKIGNVICDFSNSIAN
;
A
#
# COMPACT_ATOMS: atom_id res chain seq x y z
N MET A 1 10.06 18.67 -3.71
CA MET A 1 9.44 18.72 -2.35
C MET A 1 8.02 19.29 -2.31
N LEU A 2 7.75 20.58 -2.62
CA LEU A 2 6.37 21.13 -2.47
C LEU A 2 5.30 20.39 -3.29
N LEU A 3 5.62 20.00 -4.53
CA LEU A 3 4.70 19.25 -5.39
C LEU A 3 4.41 17.86 -4.80
N GLN A 4 5.43 17.14 -4.37
CA GLN A 4 5.30 15.82 -3.74
C GLN A 4 4.45 15.87 -2.47
N VAL A 5 4.65 16.86 -1.61
CA VAL A 5 3.82 17.03 -0.40
C VAL A 5 2.37 17.36 -0.78
N LYS A 6 2.14 18.18 -1.81
CA LYS A 6 0.77 18.45 -2.28
C LYS A 6 0.11 17.19 -2.84
N GLU A 7 0.83 16.36 -3.58
CA GLU A 7 0.32 15.09 -4.14
C GLU A 7 -0.01 14.11 -3.03
N ALA A 8 0.89 13.92 -2.07
CA ALA A 8 0.64 13.10 -0.89
C ALA A 8 -0.56 13.60 -0.07
N LYS A 9 -0.73 14.91 0.10
CA LYS A 9 -1.90 15.45 0.80
C LYS A 9 -3.22 15.20 0.06
N ARG A 10 -3.20 14.97 -1.26
CA ARG A 10 -4.41 14.57 -2.01
C ARG A 10 -4.80 13.12 -1.74
N THR A 11 -3.82 12.25 -1.50
CA THR A 11 -4.09 10.83 -1.19
C THR A 11 -4.64 10.63 0.22
N ILE A 12 -4.57 11.63 1.11
CA ILE A 12 -5.18 11.57 2.45
C ILE A 12 -6.67 11.19 2.43
N LYS A 13 -7.42 11.64 1.42
CA LYS A 13 -8.86 11.34 1.30
C LYS A 13 -9.17 10.03 0.58
N SER A 14 -8.20 9.50 -0.16
CA SER A 14 -8.35 8.31 -1.00
C SER A 14 -6.97 7.67 -1.17
N PRO A 15 -6.47 6.99 -0.13
CA PRO A 15 -5.18 6.33 -0.19
C PRO A 15 -5.18 5.28 -1.29
N GLN A 16 -4.06 5.19 -1.99
CA GLN A 16 -3.87 4.19 -3.04
C GLN A 16 -3.09 3.03 -2.44
N VAL A 17 -3.73 1.88 -2.43
CA VAL A 17 -3.16 0.61 -1.96
C VAL A 17 -3.02 -0.28 -3.18
N GLU A 18 -1.80 -0.71 -3.45
CA GLU A 18 -1.45 -1.55 -4.58
C GLU A 18 -0.71 -2.80 -4.13
N LYS A 19 -0.67 -3.80 -5.00
CA LYS A 19 0.19 -4.97 -4.77
C LYS A 19 1.65 -4.54 -4.86
N TYR A 20 2.48 -5.02 -3.94
CA TYR A 20 3.90 -4.68 -3.90
C TYR A 20 4.60 -4.95 -5.23
N SER A 21 5.38 -3.96 -5.66
CA SER A 21 6.28 -4.04 -6.81
C SER A 21 7.62 -3.38 -6.47
N PRO A 22 8.74 -3.81 -7.08
CA PRO A 22 10.04 -3.17 -6.86
C PRO A 22 10.06 -1.67 -7.19
N ASP A 23 9.13 -1.19 -8.03
CA ASP A 23 8.99 0.23 -8.37
C ASP A 23 8.46 1.06 -7.18
N HIS A 24 7.90 0.41 -6.17
CA HIS A 24 7.37 1.06 -4.96
C HIS A 24 8.46 1.37 -3.92
N ASP A 25 9.68 0.84 -4.06
CA ASP A 25 10.85 1.14 -3.20
C ASP A 25 11.50 2.48 -3.57
N GLU A 26 10.69 3.46 -3.99
CA GLU A 26 11.14 4.80 -4.32
C GLU A 26 11.40 5.60 -3.04
N LYS A 27 12.54 6.30 -3.01
CA LYS A 27 12.90 7.20 -1.91
C LYS A 27 12.76 8.65 -2.31
N PHE A 28 12.61 9.53 -1.32
CA PHE A 28 12.65 10.97 -1.52
C PHE A 28 13.62 11.64 -0.55
N TRP A 29 14.22 12.73 -1.00
CA TRP A 29 15.07 13.57 -0.17
C TRP A 29 14.24 14.65 0.54
N CYS A 30 14.30 14.71 1.87
CA CYS A 30 13.73 15.79 2.65
C CYS A 30 14.78 16.87 2.90
N TYR A 31 14.59 18.06 2.30
CA TYR A 31 15.51 19.19 2.50
C TYR A 31 15.41 19.82 3.89
N CYS A 32 14.27 19.68 4.58
CA CYS A 32 14.12 20.18 5.95
C CYS A 32 15.00 19.37 6.91
N CYS A 33 14.97 18.05 6.78
CA CYS A 33 15.68 17.13 7.68
C CYS A 33 17.07 16.75 7.18
N MET A 34 17.38 17.01 5.91
CA MET A 34 18.62 16.58 5.23
C MET A 34 18.80 15.05 5.26
N LEU A 35 17.69 14.32 5.10
CA LEU A 35 17.63 12.87 5.15
C LEU A 35 16.93 12.30 3.92
N GLU A 36 17.36 11.11 3.52
CA GLU A 36 16.68 10.28 2.53
C GLU A 36 15.67 9.38 3.23
N MET A 37 14.41 9.44 2.81
CA MET A 37 13.30 8.71 3.43
C MET A 37 12.52 7.92 2.37
N GLN A 38 11.82 6.88 2.79
CA GLN A 38 10.95 6.11 1.90
C GLN A 38 9.72 6.93 1.49
N LYS A 39 9.39 6.91 0.19
CA LYS A 39 8.23 7.64 -0.34
C LYS A 39 6.94 6.89 -0.05
N HIS A 40 6.96 5.57 -0.22
CA HIS A 40 5.84 4.66 -0.01
C HIS A 40 6.05 3.84 1.26
N VAL A 41 4.99 3.31 1.85
CA VAL A 41 5.11 2.24 2.87
C VAL A 41 4.88 0.94 2.15
N THR A 42 5.87 0.06 2.16
CA THR A 42 5.83 -1.23 1.48
C THR A 42 5.93 -2.35 2.52
N ASP A 43 5.11 -3.39 2.33
CA ASP A 43 5.26 -4.70 2.97
C ASP A 43 5.40 -5.76 1.87
N CYS A 44 5.76 -6.99 2.22
CA CYS A 44 6.07 -8.09 1.32
C CYS A 44 5.05 -8.34 0.19
N ASN A 45 3.78 -7.96 0.36
CA ASN A 45 2.72 -8.17 -0.64
C ASN A 45 1.97 -6.89 -1.05
N ILE A 46 2.04 -5.81 -0.29
CA ILE A 46 1.20 -4.61 -0.47
C ILE A 46 2.06 -3.35 -0.34
N SER A 47 1.69 -2.30 -1.05
CA SER A 47 2.33 -0.99 -1.00
C SER A 47 1.29 0.12 -0.88
N VAL A 48 1.42 0.95 0.15
CA VAL A 48 0.60 2.14 0.38
C VAL A 48 1.32 3.34 -0.18
N LEU A 49 0.76 3.94 -1.24
CA LEU A 49 1.44 5.02 -1.93
C LEU A 49 1.50 6.30 -1.09
N TYR A 50 2.66 6.96 -1.10
CA TYR A 50 2.94 8.19 -0.32
C TYR A 50 2.87 8.03 1.21
N GLY A 51 2.72 6.81 1.73
CA GLY A 51 2.62 6.56 3.16
C GLY A 51 3.85 7.06 3.92
N GLY A 52 5.06 6.72 3.46
CA GLY A 52 6.30 7.07 4.15
C GLY A 52 6.60 8.57 4.11
N LEU A 53 6.21 9.23 3.01
CA LEU A 53 6.25 10.68 2.90
C LEU A 53 5.30 11.35 3.91
N LEU A 54 4.06 10.88 4.04
CA LEU A 54 3.08 11.47 4.97
C LEU A 54 3.49 11.25 6.43
N GLU A 55 3.95 10.05 6.76
CA GLU A 55 4.46 9.69 8.08
C GLU A 55 5.61 10.61 8.48
N HIS A 56 6.63 10.74 7.63
CA HIS A 56 7.75 11.64 7.88
C HIS A 56 7.31 13.08 8.12
N MET A 57 6.39 13.59 7.29
CA MET A 57 5.90 14.97 7.39
C MET A 57 5.05 15.24 8.65
N SER A 58 4.56 14.19 9.31
CA SER A 58 3.86 14.28 10.60
C SER A 58 4.76 14.19 11.83
N THR A 59 6.04 13.81 11.66
CA THR A 59 6.95 13.68 12.80
C THR A 59 7.25 15.02 13.48
N PRO A 60 7.38 15.04 14.82
CA PRO A 60 7.75 16.26 15.55
C PRO A 60 9.17 16.75 15.19
N GLU A 61 10.06 15.82 14.82
CA GLU A 61 11.41 16.13 14.33
C GLU A 61 11.34 16.95 13.03
N HIS A 62 10.58 16.49 12.03
CA HIS A 62 10.40 17.23 10.78
C HIS A 62 9.77 18.60 11.00
N ARG A 63 8.81 18.72 11.92
CA ARG A 63 8.21 20.01 12.27
C ARG A 63 9.28 20.98 12.81
N THR A 64 10.11 20.53 13.74
CA THR A 64 11.18 21.34 14.33
C THR A 64 12.22 21.74 13.27
N ASN A 65 12.66 20.78 12.46
CA ASN A 65 13.59 20.99 11.36
C ASN A 65 13.05 21.94 10.28
N THR A 66 11.76 21.82 9.94
CA THR A 66 11.08 22.73 9.02
C THR A 66 11.05 24.16 9.56
N HIS A 67 10.76 24.34 10.86
CA HIS A 67 10.80 25.66 11.49
C HIS A 67 12.20 26.28 11.44
N LYS A 68 13.24 25.50 11.78
CA LYS A 68 14.65 25.93 11.70
C LYS A 68 15.07 26.26 10.27
N PHE A 69 14.79 25.37 9.33
CA PHE A 69 15.11 25.55 7.91
C PHE A 69 14.49 26.84 7.36
N TRP A 70 13.23 27.13 7.69
CA TRP A 70 12.57 28.37 7.25
C TRP A 70 13.20 29.62 7.82
N TRP A 71 13.63 29.56 9.09
CA TRP A 71 14.32 30.65 9.76
C TRP A 71 15.67 30.93 9.10
N ASP A 72 16.49 29.90 8.94
CA ASP A 72 17.85 30.00 8.39
C ASP A 72 17.83 30.49 6.93
N ASN A 73 16.84 30.05 6.15
CA ASN A 73 16.72 30.40 4.73
C ASN A 73 15.84 31.64 4.46
N LYS A 74 15.32 32.31 5.49
CA LYS A 74 14.41 33.47 5.37
C LYS A 74 13.23 33.21 4.41
N ALA A 75 12.71 32.00 4.44
CA ALA A 75 11.66 31.57 3.52
C ALA A 75 10.27 32.10 3.93
N ASP A 76 9.34 32.19 2.98
CA ASP A 76 7.99 32.71 3.23
C ASP A 76 7.25 31.83 4.28
N PRO A 77 6.86 32.41 5.44
CA PRO A 77 6.11 31.70 6.48
C PRO A 77 4.79 31.09 5.98
N LYS A 78 4.16 31.65 4.94
CA LYS A 78 2.91 31.15 4.36
C LYS A 78 3.09 29.80 3.66
N LEU A 79 4.30 29.49 3.21
CA LEU A 79 4.60 28.22 2.58
C LEU A 79 4.95 27.13 3.60
N ARG A 80 5.46 27.52 4.78
CA ARG A 80 5.87 26.60 5.86
C ARG A 80 4.76 25.62 6.25
N ASN A 81 3.57 26.15 6.51
CA ASN A 81 2.43 25.34 6.95
C ASN A 81 1.97 24.30 5.91
N LYS A 82 2.40 24.43 4.64
CA LYS A 82 2.10 23.45 3.59
C LYS A 82 2.95 22.18 3.69
N PHE A 83 4.08 22.24 4.40
CA PHE A 83 5.01 21.12 4.60
C PHE A 83 4.81 20.40 5.93
N ILE A 84 3.87 20.86 6.75
CA ILE A 84 3.53 20.24 8.02
C ILE A 84 2.22 19.49 7.80
N VAL A 85 2.22 18.19 8.11
CA VAL A 85 1.00 17.38 8.20
C VAL A 85 0.55 17.41 9.65
N THR A 86 -0.72 17.76 9.86
CA THR A 86 -1.30 17.82 11.20
C THR A 86 -1.67 16.42 11.70
N GLU A 87 -1.75 16.24 13.01
CA GLU A 87 -2.16 14.96 13.61
C GLU A 87 -3.54 14.52 13.13
N GLU A 88 -4.49 15.45 12.99
CA GLU A 88 -5.82 15.18 12.42
C GLU A 88 -5.75 14.65 10.98
N GLU A 89 -4.87 15.23 10.15
CA GLU A 89 -4.65 14.78 8.78
C GLU A 89 -4.02 13.38 8.74
N THR A 90 -3.10 13.10 9.66
CA THR A 90 -2.51 11.77 9.83
C THR A 90 -3.55 10.75 10.25
N GLU A 91 -4.32 11.01 11.31
CA GLU A 91 -5.36 10.09 11.81
C GLU A 91 -6.42 9.80 10.74
N ARG A 92 -6.84 10.83 9.97
CA ARG A 92 -7.74 10.62 8.84
C ARG A 92 -7.10 9.73 7.77
N PHE A 93 -5.84 9.95 7.44
CA PHE A 93 -5.12 9.09 6.51
C PHE A 93 -5.06 7.64 7.01
N LYS A 94 -4.76 7.41 8.30
CA LYS A 94 -4.76 6.05 8.89
C LYS A 94 -6.11 5.36 8.71
N SER A 95 -7.19 6.05 9.06
CA SER A 95 -8.56 5.50 8.94
C SER A 95 -8.91 5.15 7.50
N GLU A 96 -8.56 6.01 6.54
CA GLU A 96 -8.82 5.74 5.12
C GLU A 96 -7.91 4.64 4.57
N VAL A 97 -6.67 4.51 5.04
CA VAL A 97 -5.76 3.41 4.66
C VAL A 97 -6.32 2.08 5.14
N SER A 98 -6.83 2.00 6.37
CA SER A 98 -7.50 0.80 6.88
C SER A 98 -8.69 0.39 6.01
N LYS A 99 -9.56 1.33 5.64
CA LYS A 99 -10.69 1.06 4.72
C LYS A 99 -10.23 0.61 3.33
N ALA A 100 -9.17 1.23 2.80
CA ALA A 100 -8.65 0.89 1.48
C ALA A 100 -8.01 -0.52 1.47
N LEU A 101 -7.39 -0.92 2.58
CA LEU A 101 -6.87 -2.28 2.77
C LEU A 101 -8.01 -3.31 2.85
N GLU A 102 -9.05 -3.05 3.66
CA GLU A 102 -10.24 -3.92 3.74
C GLU A 102 -10.87 -4.13 2.34
N HIS A 103 -11.03 -3.05 1.56
CA HIS A 103 -11.58 -3.13 0.20
C HIS A 103 -10.66 -3.85 -0.79
N PHE A 104 -9.34 -3.76 -0.60
CA PHE A 104 -8.37 -4.47 -1.43
C PHE A 104 -8.44 -5.97 -1.17
N GLU A 105 -8.54 -6.38 0.10
CA GLU A 105 -8.67 -7.78 0.51
C GLU A 105 -10.00 -8.39 0.04
N GLU A 106 -11.12 -7.69 0.22
CA GLU A 106 -12.41 -8.15 -0.28
C GLU A 106 -12.40 -8.38 -1.79
N LYS A 107 -11.71 -7.52 -2.55
CA LYS A 107 -11.53 -7.70 -4.00
C LYS A 107 -10.68 -8.91 -4.34
N GLU A 108 -9.58 -9.14 -3.63
CA GLU A 108 -8.73 -10.32 -3.84
C GLU A 108 -9.51 -11.60 -3.53
N ASP A 109 -10.30 -11.63 -2.45
CA ASP A 109 -11.14 -12.77 -2.08
C ASP A 109 -12.22 -13.08 -3.11
N VAL A 110 -12.89 -12.04 -3.63
CA VAL A 110 -13.88 -12.19 -4.71
C VAL A 110 -13.21 -12.69 -5.99
N PHE A 111 -12.03 -12.17 -6.34
CA PHE A 111 -11.28 -12.61 -7.52
C PHE A 111 -10.87 -14.09 -7.41
N ILE A 112 -10.35 -14.52 -6.26
CA ILE A 112 -9.98 -15.92 -6.01
C ILE A 112 -11.20 -16.84 -6.14
N LYS A 113 -12.35 -16.45 -5.56
CA LYS A 113 -13.60 -17.22 -5.69
C LYS A 113 -14.04 -17.34 -7.14
N GLN A 114 -13.97 -16.24 -7.90
CA GLN A 114 -14.39 -16.22 -9.30
C GLN A 114 -13.46 -17.05 -10.19
N VAL A 115 -12.13 -16.95 -10.01
CA VAL A 115 -11.15 -17.78 -10.74
C VAL A 115 -11.33 -19.27 -10.41
N LYS A 116 -11.54 -19.60 -9.13
CA LYS A 116 -11.79 -20.99 -8.71
C LYS A 116 -13.07 -21.56 -9.31
N GLU A 117 -14.13 -20.76 -9.37
CA GLU A 117 -15.40 -21.18 -9.97
C GLU A 117 -15.27 -21.32 -11.49
N GLN A 118 -14.57 -20.40 -12.15
CA GLN A 118 -14.34 -20.46 -13.59
C GLN A 118 -13.49 -21.67 -13.97
N HIS A 119 -12.43 -21.96 -13.20
CA HIS A 119 -11.66 -23.19 -13.36
C HIS A 119 -12.52 -24.45 -13.11
N ARG A 120 -13.42 -24.43 -12.12
CA ARG A 120 -14.35 -25.54 -11.87
C ARG A 120 -15.26 -25.78 -13.08
N LEU A 121 -15.76 -24.71 -13.71
CA LEU A 121 -16.59 -24.78 -14.91
C LEU A 121 -15.79 -25.30 -16.12
N GLU A 122 -14.58 -24.80 -16.36
CA GLU A 122 -13.69 -25.27 -17.43
C GLU A 122 -13.36 -26.76 -17.30
N VAL A 123 -13.03 -27.22 -16.08
CA VAL A 123 -12.79 -28.65 -15.81
C VAL A 123 -14.03 -29.49 -16.12
N LEU A 124 -15.21 -29.06 -15.70
CA LEU A 124 -16.48 -29.76 -15.97
C LEU A 124 -16.81 -29.77 -17.48
N GLN A 125 -16.54 -28.67 -18.17
CA GLN A 125 -16.77 -28.51 -19.60
C GLN A 125 -15.81 -29.41 -20.40
N SER A 126 -14.53 -29.43 -20.04
CA SER A 126 -13.57 -30.40 -20.57
C SER A 126 -14.03 -31.83 -20.29
N LEU A 127 -14.50 -32.16 -19.07
CA LEU A 127 -15.01 -33.49 -18.73
C LEU A 127 -16.18 -33.92 -19.63
N SER A 128 -17.06 -32.97 -20.00
CA SER A 128 -18.18 -33.22 -20.91
C SER A 128 -17.73 -33.46 -22.36
N GLU A 129 -16.63 -32.85 -22.78
CA GLU A 129 -16.02 -33.05 -24.11
C GLU A 129 -15.26 -34.39 -24.21
N VAL A 130 -14.69 -34.90 -23.11
CA VAL A 130 -14.01 -36.22 -23.08
C VAL A 130 -14.96 -37.42 -22.87
N CYS A 131 -16.23 -37.20 -22.54
CA CYS A 131 -17.22 -38.28 -22.42
C CYS A 131 -17.94 -38.56 -23.76
N PHE A 132 -17.16 -38.97 -24.77
CA PHE A 132 -17.62 -39.93 -25.78
C PHE A 132 -17.15 -41.35 -25.35
N PRO A 133 -17.94 -42.42 -25.59
CA PRO A 133 -17.66 -43.72 -25.01
C PRO A 133 -16.45 -44.35 -25.70
N GLY A 134 -15.35 -44.48 -24.97
CA GLY A 134 -14.26 -45.39 -25.32
C GLY A 134 -12.90 -44.74 -25.51
N ASN A 135 -12.23 -44.38 -24.41
CA ASN A 135 -10.91 -44.95 -24.11
C ASN A 135 -10.37 -44.39 -22.79
N LEU A 136 -9.92 -45.31 -21.95
CA LEU A 136 -9.23 -45.04 -20.70
C LEU A 136 -7.76 -44.75 -21.04
N GLN A 137 -7.33 -43.48 -21.10
CA GLN A 137 -5.91 -43.16 -20.98
C GLN A 137 -5.65 -42.02 -20.02
N ALA A 138 -4.78 -42.34 -19.07
CA ALA A 138 -4.38 -41.58 -17.91
C ALA A 138 -3.65 -40.28 -18.28
N TYR A 139 -3.84 -39.24 -17.46
CA TYR A 139 -2.84 -38.18 -17.34
C TYR A 139 -2.61 -37.76 -15.88
N PRO A 140 -1.34 -37.70 -15.43
CA PRO A 140 -0.94 -37.24 -14.10
C PRO A 140 -0.57 -35.74 -14.10
N TYR A 141 -0.53 -35.18 -12.90
CA TYR A 141 0.01 -33.86 -12.53
C TYR A 141 -0.89 -32.63 -12.72
N LEU A 142 -1.63 -32.29 -11.66
CA LEU A 142 -2.04 -30.92 -11.35
C LEU A 142 -1.44 -30.57 -9.98
N SER A 143 -0.34 -29.82 -9.97
CA SER A 143 0.26 -29.29 -8.75
C SER A 143 -0.49 -28.01 -8.38
N ILE A 144 -1.29 -28.06 -7.32
CA ILE A 144 -2.06 -26.93 -6.80
C ILE A 144 -1.17 -26.17 -5.82
N CYS A 145 -0.77 -24.94 -6.17
CA CYS A 145 -0.19 -24.00 -5.22
C CYS A 145 -1.32 -23.40 -4.38
N LEU A 146 -1.43 -23.84 -3.13
CA LEU A 146 -2.23 -23.20 -2.08
C LEU A 146 -1.51 -21.91 -1.64
N PHE A 147 -2.14 -20.75 -1.78
CA PHE A 147 -1.67 -19.49 -1.21
C PHE A 147 -2.27 -19.34 0.20
N ASP A 148 -1.40 -19.15 1.19
CA ASP A 148 -1.67 -19.16 2.64
C ASP A 148 -2.31 -17.84 3.14
N GLU A 149 -3.45 -17.93 3.83
CA GLU A 149 -4.31 -16.84 4.35
C GLU A 149 -3.74 -16.09 5.60
N LYS A 150 -2.42 -16.08 5.85
CA LYS A 150 -1.88 -15.71 7.18
C LYS A 150 -1.12 -14.39 7.33
N LYS A 151 -1.05 -13.50 6.34
CA LYS A 151 -0.08 -12.36 6.38
C LYS A 151 -0.64 -10.94 6.55
N ILE A 152 -1.94 -10.75 6.51
CA ILE A 152 -2.57 -9.41 6.58
C ILE A 152 -2.39 -8.72 7.95
N GLY A 153 -2.24 -9.49 9.04
CA GLY A 153 -2.08 -8.94 10.38
C GLY A 153 -0.81 -8.10 10.59
N ASN A 154 0.22 -8.25 9.75
CA ASN A 154 1.52 -7.58 9.95
C ASN A 154 1.55 -6.13 9.44
N VAL A 155 0.82 -5.80 8.38
CA VAL A 155 0.83 -4.45 7.78
C VAL A 155 0.25 -3.39 8.74
N ILE A 156 -0.78 -3.77 9.50
CA ILE A 156 -1.40 -2.88 10.49
C ILE A 156 -0.45 -2.64 11.68
N CYS A 157 0.33 -3.65 12.11
CA CYS A 157 1.22 -3.49 13.25
C CYS A 157 2.55 -2.82 12.90
N ASP A 158 3.10 -2.95 11.70
CA ASP A 158 4.31 -2.19 11.32
C ASP A 158 4.02 -0.69 11.16
N PHE A 159 2.85 -0.32 10.62
CA PHE A 159 2.41 1.08 10.56
C PHE A 159 1.99 1.63 11.95
N SER A 160 1.41 0.80 12.82
CA SER A 160 1.07 1.20 14.20
C SER A 160 2.30 1.30 15.11
N ASN A 161 3.30 0.44 14.94
CA ASN A 161 4.53 0.41 15.75
C ASN A 161 5.52 1.52 15.37
N SER A 162 5.53 1.96 14.10
CA SER A 162 6.37 3.09 13.65
C SER A 162 5.90 4.45 14.21
N ILE A 163 4.64 4.55 14.64
CA ILE A 163 4.02 5.81 15.13
C ILE A 163 3.91 5.83 16.67
N ALA A 164 4.27 4.73 17.35
CA ALA A 164 4.18 4.59 18.81
C ALA A 164 5.50 4.92 19.58
N ASN A 165 6.55 5.41 18.90
CA ASN A 165 7.82 5.83 19.52
C ASN A 165 8.16 7.29 19.23
#